data_AF-A0A4P7YRF4-F1
#
_entry.id   AF-A0A4P7YRF4-F1
#
_cell.length_a   1.000
_cell.length_b   1.000
_cell.length_c   1.000
_cell.angle_alpha   90.00
_cell.angle_beta   90.00
_cell.angle_gamma   90.00
#
_symmetry.space_group_name_H-M   'P 1'
#
loop_
_entity.id
_entity.type
_entity.pdbx_description
1 polymer ?
#
loop_
_entity_poly.entity_id
_entity_poly.type
_entity_poly.pdbx_seq_one_letter_code
_entity_poly.pdbx_strand_id
1 'polypeptide(L)'
;MHSDATSRLVDAVVRTRRILDAARRRTTEQFGEGPHYPGKSAVLADIRDLHDRIIRPIVETRQQIVRDVGAVWFQEDIGLVHEMPRAIVHFTSVDSAEEAPRAYMTIHVGEDSTTSVSENFLTPVKTTDVRTCRLDDLDSGTMALLIDRFLAKAIQG
;
A
#
# COMPACT_ATOMS: atom_id res chain seq x y z
N MET A 1 -22.80 19.77 -13.75
CA MET A 1 -22.38 19.17 -15.04
C MET A 1 -20.87 19.11 -15.05
N HIS A 2 -20.26 17.92 -15.02
CA HIS A 2 -18.82 17.80 -15.25
C HIS A 2 -18.54 18.05 -16.73
N SER A 3 -17.46 18.77 -17.04
CA SER A 3 -17.09 19.04 -18.44
C SER A 3 -16.69 17.72 -19.11
N ASP A 4 -16.92 17.63 -20.43
CA ASP A 4 -16.60 16.46 -21.24
C ASP A 4 -15.12 16.02 -21.08
N ALA A 5 -14.22 16.99 -20.85
CA ALA A 5 -12.81 16.73 -20.56
C ALA A 5 -12.58 16.02 -19.21
N THR A 6 -13.31 16.40 -18.17
CA THR A 6 -13.22 15.74 -16.84
C THR A 6 -13.74 14.31 -16.91
N SER A 7 -14.86 14.06 -17.61
CA SER A 7 -15.38 12.70 -17.77
C SER A 7 -14.41 11.79 -18.53
N ARG A 8 -13.78 12.28 -19.60
CA ARG A 8 -12.79 11.51 -20.37
C ARG A 8 -11.54 11.16 -19.57
N LEU A 9 -11.11 12.06 -18.68
CA LEU A 9 -10.00 11.82 -17.75
C LEU A 9 -10.35 10.73 -16.73
N VAL A 10 -11.55 10.81 -16.13
CA VAL A 10 -12.04 9.79 -15.19
C VAL A 10 -12.11 8.42 -15.88
N ASP A 11 -12.65 8.35 -17.09
CA ASP A 11 -12.72 7.10 -17.86
C ASP A 11 -11.35 6.52 -18.19
N ALA A 12 -10.38 7.37 -18.53
CA ALA A 12 -9.00 6.95 -18.79
C ALA A 12 -8.36 6.36 -17.52
N VAL A 13 -8.56 7.00 -16.36
CA VAL A 13 -8.06 6.50 -15.07
C VAL A 13 -8.70 5.15 -14.72
N VAL A 14 -10.02 5.02 -14.84
CA VAL A 14 -10.74 3.77 -14.56
C VAL A 14 -10.26 2.65 -15.48
N ARG A 15 -10.07 2.94 -16.78
CA ARG A 15 -9.59 1.96 -17.76
C ARG A 15 -8.16 1.50 -17.43
N THR A 16 -7.26 2.42 -17.16
CA THR A 16 -5.86 2.11 -16.81
C THR A 16 -5.80 1.28 -15.53
N ARG A 17 -6.61 1.61 -14.51
CA ARG A 17 -6.72 0.82 -13.29
C ARG A 17 -7.12 -0.63 -13.57
N ARG A 18 -8.13 -0.86 -14.40
CA ARG A 18 -8.54 -2.23 -14.81
C ARG A 18 -7.44 -3.00 -15.54
N ILE A 19 -6.68 -2.32 -16.41
CA ILE A 19 -5.56 -2.95 -17.14
C ILE A 19 -4.45 -3.35 -16.17
N LEU A 20 -4.10 -2.47 -15.23
CA LEU A 20 -3.10 -2.75 -14.20
C LEU A 20 -3.55 -3.90 -13.29
N ASP A 21 -4.82 -3.91 -12.86
CA ASP A 21 -5.39 -5.01 -12.07
C ASP A 21 -5.32 -6.34 -12.81
N ALA A 22 -5.62 -6.35 -14.12
CA ALA A 22 -5.56 -7.54 -14.95
C ALA A 22 -4.12 -8.03 -15.19
N ALA A 23 -3.19 -7.13 -15.49
CA ALA A 23 -1.77 -7.45 -15.62
C ALA A 23 -1.24 -8.07 -14.33
N ARG A 24 -1.61 -7.49 -13.19
CA ARG A 24 -1.21 -7.95 -11.87
C ARG A 24 -1.77 -9.33 -11.50
N ARG A 25 -3.02 -9.64 -11.88
CA ARG A 25 -3.57 -11.01 -11.73
C ARG A 25 -2.74 -12.01 -12.54
N ARG A 26 -2.46 -11.73 -13.81
CA ARG A 26 -1.62 -12.60 -14.67
C ARG A 26 -0.22 -12.79 -14.12
N THR A 27 0.38 -11.73 -13.59
CA THR A 27 1.70 -11.80 -12.94
C THR A 27 1.68 -12.75 -11.74
N THR A 28 0.57 -12.87 -11.03
CA THR A 28 0.40 -13.82 -9.92
C THR A 28 0.35 -15.26 -10.41
N GLU A 29 -0.37 -15.49 -11.50
CA GLU A 29 -0.43 -16.81 -12.16
C GLU A 29 0.96 -17.20 -12.66
N GLN A 30 1.68 -16.28 -13.33
CA GLN A 30 3.02 -16.54 -13.87
C GLN A 30 4.11 -16.73 -12.80
N PHE A 31 4.09 -15.96 -11.71
CA PHE A 31 5.02 -16.18 -10.60
C PHE A 31 4.62 -17.37 -9.70
N GLY A 32 3.38 -17.87 -9.84
CA GLY A 32 2.90 -19.10 -9.20
C GLY A 32 3.32 -20.39 -9.93
N GLU A 33 3.87 -20.29 -11.14
CA GLU A 33 4.22 -21.45 -12.00
C GLU A 33 5.73 -21.82 -11.98
N GLY A 34 6.55 -21.15 -11.16
CA GLY A 34 7.96 -21.52 -10.95
C GLY A 34 8.15 -22.71 -10.00
N PRO A 35 9.30 -23.42 -10.02
CA PRO A 35 9.50 -24.65 -9.23
C PRO A 35 9.39 -24.52 -7.71
N HIS A 36 9.30 -23.33 -7.12
CA HIS A 36 9.32 -23.17 -5.66
C HIS A 36 8.32 -22.12 -5.16
N TYR A 37 7.65 -22.47 -4.05
CA TYR A 37 6.86 -21.64 -3.12
C TYR A 37 5.34 -21.47 -3.34
N PRO A 38 4.54 -22.56 -3.29
CA PRO A 38 3.08 -22.48 -3.11
C PRO A 38 2.65 -21.59 -1.93
N GLY A 39 3.46 -21.54 -0.85
CA GLY A 39 3.20 -20.72 0.33
C GLY A 39 3.20 -19.21 0.05
N LYS A 40 4.12 -18.72 -0.78
CA LYS A 40 4.23 -17.27 -1.08
C LYS A 40 3.04 -16.74 -1.87
N SER A 41 2.45 -17.57 -2.74
CA SER A 41 1.26 -17.20 -3.51
C SER A 41 0.01 -17.08 -2.63
N ALA A 42 -0.15 -17.99 -1.66
CA ALA A 42 -1.23 -17.91 -0.67
C ALA A 42 -1.09 -16.66 0.20
N VAL A 43 0.11 -16.40 0.74
CA VAL A 43 0.39 -15.19 1.53
C VAL A 43 0.14 -13.91 0.72
N LEU A 44 0.51 -13.88 -0.57
CA LEU A 44 0.23 -12.73 -1.43
C LEU A 44 -1.27 -12.53 -1.67
N ALA A 45 -2.08 -13.60 -1.68
CA ALA A 45 -3.53 -13.49 -1.73
C ALA A 45 -4.09 -12.92 -0.41
N ASP A 46 -3.60 -13.37 0.74
CA ASP A 46 -4.02 -12.86 2.05
C ASP A 46 -3.67 -11.38 2.23
N ILE A 47 -2.48 -10.97 1.78
CA ILE A 47 -2.07 -9.57 1.75
C ILE A 47 -3.03 -8.72 0.90
N ARG A 48 -3.49 -9.25 -0.24
CA ARG A 48 -4.44 -8.54 -1.11
C ARG A 48 -5.80 -8.41 -0.46
N ASP A 49 -6.26 -9.46 0.22
CA ASP A 49 -7.51 -9.42 0.98
C ASP A 49 -7.45 -8.34 2.05
N LEU A 50 -6.35 -8.29 2.82
CA LEU A 50 -6.07 -7.21 3.78
C LEU A 50 -6.10 -5.84 3.09
N HIS A 51 -5.45 -5.71 1.93
CA HIS A 51 -5.36 -4.43 1.24
C HIS A 51 -6.70 -3.92 0.74
N ASP A 52 -7.50 -4.77 0.09
CA ASP A 52 -8.76 -4.38 -0.52
C ASP A 52 -9.92 -4.30 0.48
N ARG A 53 -9.96 -5.16 1.49
CA ARG A 53 -11.07 -5.18 2.47
C ARG A 53 -10.86 -4.26 3.66
N ILE A 54 -9.60 -3.96 4.02
CA ILE A 54 -9.30 -3.20 5.23
C ILE A 54 -8.59 -1.89 4.89
N ILE A 55 -7.43 -1.97 4.25
CA ILE A 55 -6.54 -0.80 4.11
C ILE A 55 -7.14 0.24 3.17
N ARG A 56 -7.60 -0.18 1.99
CA ARG A 56 -8.17 0.72 0.98
C ARG A 56 -9.41 1.47 1.51
N PRO A 57 -10.42 0.81 2.11
CA PRO A 57 -11.55 1.51 2.73
C PRO A 57 -11.13 2.51 3.80
N ILE A 58 -10.16 2.16 4.66
CA ILE A 58 -9.64 3.07 5.68
C ILE A 58 -9.05 4.31 5.00
N VAL A 59 -8.12 4.16 4.07
CA VAL A 59 -7.52 5.31 3.37
C VAL A 59 -8.57 6.16 2.65
N GLU A 60 -9.56 5.54 2.01
CA GLU A 60 -10.66 6.24 1.32
C GLU A 60 -11.47 7.11 2.29
N THR A 61 -11.75 6.63 3.50
CA THR A 61 -12.42 7.44 4.54
C THR A 61 -11.54 8.56 5.11
N ARG A 62 -10.20 8.47 5.01
CA ARG A 62 -9.25 9.51 5.43
C ARG A 62 -8.87 10.48 4.31
N GLN A 63 -9.56 10.47 3.17
CA GLN A 63 -9.17 11.27 2.00
C GLN A 63 -8.94 12.75 2.29
N GLN A 64 -9.66 13.35 3.23
CA GLN A 64 -9.47 14.76 3.61
C GLN A 64 -8.07 15.01 4.17
N ILE A 65 -7.59 14.15 5.07
CA ILE A 65 -6.26 14.23 5.69
C ILE A 65 -5.18 13.80 4.71
N VAL A 66 -5.49 12.77 3.91
CA VAL A 66 -4.57 12.26 2.88
C VAL A 66 -4.23 13.33 1.85
N ARG A 67 -5.19 14.19 1.46
CA ARG A 67 -4.94 15.30 0.52
C ARG A 67 -3.85 16.26 1.00
N ASP A 68 -3.74 16.45 2.31
CA ASP A 68 -2.72 17.33 2.89
C ASP A 68 -1.33 16.67 2.87
N VAL A 69 -1.27 15.34 2.84
CA VAL A 69 -0.03 14.55 2.69
C VAL A 69 0.29 14.27 1.21
N GLY A 70 -0.72 14.30 0.33
CA GLY A 70 -0.61 14.17 -1.12
C GLY A 70 -1.49 13.06 -1.74
N ALA A 71 -0.93 12.33 -2.70
CA ALA A 71 -1.58 11.20 -3.37
C ALA A 71 -1.23 9.87 -2.68
N VAL A 72 -2.23 8.98 -2.58
CA VAL A 72 -2.00 7.60 -2.13
C VAL A 72 -1.98 6.65 -3.31
N TRP A 73 -0.96 5.79 -3.34
CA TRP A 73 -0.92 4.65 -4.24
C TRP A 73 -0.53 3.39 -3.48
N PHE A 74 -1.04 2.28 -4.00
CA PHE A 74 -1.00 0.96 -3.38
C PHE A 74 -0.18 0.03 -4.28
N GLN A 75 0.76 -0.70 -3.70
CA GLN A 75 1.58 -1.67 -4.39
C GLN A 75 1.61 -2.99 -3.60
N GLU A 76 1.52 -4.12 -4.29
CA GLU A 76 1.73 -5.44 -3.71
C GLU A 76 2.63 -6.24 -4.63
N ASP A 77 3.74 -6.73 -4.10
CA ASP A 77 4.74 -7.47 -4.85
C ASP A 77 5.41 -8.52 -3.95
N ILE A 78 6.32 -9.29 -4.55
CA ILE A 78 7.31 -10.07 -3.84
C ILE A 78 8.59 -9.24 -3.89
N GLY A 79 9.05 -8.74 -2.75
CA GLY A 79 10.19 -7.82 -2.72
C GLY A 79 11.44 -8.49 -3.26
N LEU A 80 12.04 -7.95 -4.32
CA LEU A 80 13.18 -8.56 -5.04
C LEU A 80 14.41 -8.86 -4.15
N VAL A 81 14.57 -8.14 -3.03
CA VAL A 81 15.72 -8.27 -2.12
C VAL A 81 15.51 -9.34 -1.06
N HIS A 82 14.28 -9.54 -0.61
CA HIS A 82 13.95 -10.42 0.52
C HIS A 82 13.10 -11.63 0.10
N GLU A 83 12.63 -11.63 -1.15
CA GLU A 83 11.68 -12.59 -1.71
C GLU A 83 10.43 -12.81 -0.85
N MET A 84 10.05 -11.79 -0.08
CA MET A 84 8.89 -11.82 0.81
C MET A 84 7.69 -11.12 0.15
N PRO A 85 6.49 -11.72 0.20
CA PRO A 85 5.27 -11.01 -0.12
C PRO A 85 5.09 -9.76 0.75
N ARG A 86 4.70 -8.64 0.15
CA ARG A 86 4.43 -7.39 0.88
C ARG A 86 3.33 -6.56 0.25
N ALA A 87 2.67 -5.76 1.07
CA ALA A 87 1.87 -4.60 0.65
C ALA A 87 2.59 -3.31 1.02
N ILE A 88 2.54 -2.32 0.14
CA ILE A 88 3.08 -0.98 0.35
C ILE A 88 1.98 0.04 0.10
N VAL A 89 1.76 0.90 1.09
CA VAL A 89 0.89 2.07 1.00
C VAL A 89 1.77 3.30 0.97
N HIS A 90 1.85 3.93 -0.18
CA HIS A 90 2.63 5.13 -0.35
C HIS A 90 1.77 6.37 -0.16
N PHE A 91 2.26 7.33 0.60
CA PHE A 91 1.68 8.65 0.79
C PHE A 91 2.68 9.67 0.25
N THR A 92 2.45 10.13 -0.97
CA THR A 92 3.41 10.97 -1.71
C THR A 92 2.83 12.35 -1.90
N SER A 93 3.50 13.39 -1.40
CA SER A 93 3.14 14.77 -1.74
C SER A 93 3.08 14.96 -3.26
N VAL A 94 2.08 15.71 -3.72
CA VAL A 94 2.02 16.14 -5.13
C VAL A 94 3.09 17.21 -5.41
N ASP A 95 3.64 17.81 -4.35
CA ASP A 95 4.76 18.72 -4.43
C ASP A 95 6.06 17.93 -4.74
N SER A 96 6.72 18.33 -5.83
CA SER A 96 7.99 17.75 -6.26
C SER A 96 9.20 18.35 -5.54
N ALA A 97 9.00 19.36 -4.69
CA ALA A 97 10.07 19.96 -3.90
C ALA A 97 10.83 18.91 -3.09
N GLU A 98 12.12 19.15 -2.87
CA GLU A 98 13.01 18.24 -2.13
C GLU A 98 12.59 18.07 -0.67
N GLU A 99 11.95 19.10 -0.10
CA GLU A 99 11.42 19.16 1.26
C GLU A 99 9.99 18.61 1.38
N ALA A 100 9.35 18.23 0.27
CA ALA A 100 7.99 17.75 0.29
C ALA A 100 7.91 16.41 1.07
N PRO A 101 6.93 16.26 1.99
CA PRO A 101 6.82 15.04 2.79
C PRO A 101 6.57 13.84 1.88
N ARG A 102 7.47 12.86 1.95
CA ARG A 102 7.30 11.55 1.32
C ARG A 102 7.33 10.51 2.42
N ALA A 103 6.23 9.79 2.57
CA ALA A 103 6.11 8.76 3.58
C ALA A 103 5.49 7.51 2.97
N TYR A 104 5.89 6.34 3.44
CA TYR A 104 5.26 5.09 3.01
C TYR A 104 5.21 4.09 4.16
N MET A 105 4.14 3.32 4.18
CA MET A 105 3.95 2.20 5.09
C MET A 105 4.12 0.91 4.32
N THR A 106 4.91 -0.02 4.85
CA THR A 106 5.10 -1.35 4.24
C THR A 106 4.67 -2.44 5.22
N ILE A 107 3.91 -3.41 4.74
CA ILE A 107 3.49 -4.61 5.47
C ILE A 107 4.18 -5.79 4.80
N HIS A 108 5.24 -6.30 5.41
CA HIS A 108 5.93 -7.51 4.98
C HIS A 108 5.34 -8.71 5.70
N VAL A 109 5.06 -9.80 4.99
CA VAL A 109 4.57 -11.04 5.62
C VAL A 109 5.52 -12.17 5.29
N GLY A 110 6.08 -12.79 6.33
CA GLY A 110 6.86 -14.01 6.23
C GLY A 110 5.99 -15.23 5.96
N GLU A 111 6.60 -16.29 5.45
CA GLU A 111 5.90 -17.56 5.17
C GLU A 111 5.31 -18.19 6.45
N ASP A 112 5.93 -17.92 7.60
CA ASP A 112 5.43 -18.30 8.91
C ASP A 112 4.27 -17.43 9.39
N SER A 113 3.76 -16.50 8.57
CA SER A 113 2.80 -15.43 8.86
C SER A 113 3.25 -14.36 9.87
N THR A 114 4.54 -14.33 10.22
CA THR A 114 5.13 -13.19 10.93
C THR A 114 5.07 -11.96 10.04
N THR A 115 4.38 -10.93 10.51
CA THR A 115 4.11 -9.71 9.76
C THR A 115 4.86 -8.54 10.37
N SER A 116 5.65 -7.84 9.55
CA SER A 116 6.36 -6.62 9.93
C SER A 116 5.74 -5.42 9.24
N VAL A 117 5.19 -4.50 10.02
CA VAL A 117 4.69 -3.21 9.55
C VAL A 117 5.76 -2.16 9.79
N SER A 118 6.19 -1.49 8.73
CA SER A 118 7.25 -0.47 8.73
C SER A 118 6.68 0.87 8.29
N GLU A 119 6.79 1.89 9.15
CA GLU A 119 6.46 3.29 8.83
C GLU A 119 7.75 4.01 8.43
N ASN A 120 7.85 4.48 7.19
CA ASN A 120 9.06 5.12 6.66
C ASN A 120 8.77 6.58 6.31
N PHE A 121 9.61 7.49 6.80
CA PHE A 121 9.58 8.93 6.52
C PHE A 121 10.87 9.32 5.78
N LEU A 122 10.78 10.10 4.70
CA LEU A 122 11.93 10.36 3.83
C LEU A 122 12.69 11.65 4.13
N THR A 123 12.08 12.72 4.67
CA THR A 123 12.85 13.95 4.91
C THR A 123 12.27 14.92 5.96
N PRO A 124 13.11 15.47 6.87
CA PRO A 124 14.34 14.87 7.37
C PRO A 124 13.99 13.98 8.55
N VAL A 125 13.97 12.66 8.33
CA VAL A 125 14.51 11.61 9.22
C VAL A 125 14.09 10.24 8.67
N LYS A 126 15.09 9.41 8.33
CA LYS A 126 14.95 7.96 8.10
C LYS A 126 14.71 7.23 9.43
N THR A 127 13.57 7.48 10.06
CA THR A 127 13.06 6.57 11.10
C THR A 127 12.21 5.53 10.41
N THR A 128 12.53 4.27 10.67
CA THR A 128 11.66 3.15 10.34
C THR A 128 11.11 2.64 11.66
N ASP A 129 9.88 3.03 12.00
CA ASP A 129 9.20 2.39 13.12
C ASP A 129 8.70 1.04 12.62
N VAL A 130 9.29 -0.03 13.16
CA VAL A 130 8.92 -1.41 12.84
C VAL A 130 8.10 -2.00 13.97
N ARG A 131 6.93 -2.53 13.63
CA ARG A 131 6.12 -3.37 14.51
C ARG A 131 6.03 -4.77 13.93
N THR A 132 6.22 -5.78 14.77
CA THR A 132 6.01 -7.19 14.39
C THR A 132 4.72 -7.71 15.04
N CYS A 133 3.91 -8.43 14.26
CA CYS A 133 2.61 -9.00 14.65
C CYS A 133 2.27 -10.21 13.77
N ARG A 134 1.12 -10.86 13.97
CA ARG A 134 0.56 -11.80 12.99
C ARG A 134 -0.23 -11.03 11.94
N LEU A 135 -0.37 -11.60 10.73
CA LEU A 135 -1.22 -11.00 9.69
C LEU A 135 -2.67 -10.85 10.18
N ASP A 136 -3.19 -11.87 10.87
CA ASP A 136 -4.54 -11.90 11.41
C ASP A 136 -4.80 -10.87 12.53
N ASP A 137 -3.74 -10.31 13.13
CA ASP A 137 -3.85 -9.23 14.12
C ASP A 137 -4.11 -7.87 13.45
N LEU A 138 -3.97 -7.75 12.13
CA LEU A 138 -4.18 -6.52 11.36
C LEU A 138 -5.65 -6.32 10.97
N ASP A 139 -6.53 -6.34 11.97
CA ASP A 139 -7.95 -6.02 11.78
C ASP A 139 -8.17 -4.53 11.42
N SER A 140 -9.42 -4.17 11.10
CA SER A 140 -9.77 -2.81 10.71
C SER A 140 -9.46 -1.76 11.78
N GLY A 141 -9.59 -2.11 13.07
CA GLY A 141 -9.31 -1.17 14.17
C GLY A 141 -7.81 -0.93 14.31
N THR A 142 -7.03 -2.00 14.28
CA THR A 142 -5.57 -1.96 14.37
C THR A 142 -4.96 -1.23 13.18
N MET A 143 -5.39 -1.53 11.96
CA MET A 143 -4.93 -0.83 10.75
C MET A 143 -5.34 0.64 10.72
N ALA A 144 -6.55 0.97 11.19
CA ALA A 144 -6.99 2.37 11.29
C ALA A 144 -6.07 3.17 12.23
N LEU A 145 -5.77 2.63 13.41
CA LEU A 145 -4.86 3.27 14.36
C LEU A 145 -3.45 3.45 13.80
N LEU A 146 -2.93 2.45 13.08
CA LEU A 146 -1.62 2.54 12.43
C LEU A 146 -1.59 3.62 11.36
N ILE A 147 -2.60 3.66 10.49
CA ILE A 147 -2.72 4.67 9.42
C ILE A 147 -2.91 6.07 10.01
N ASP A 148 -3.77 6.23 11.01
CA ASP A 148 -4.03 7.52 11.64
C ASP A 148 -2.77 8.05 12.35
N ARG A 149 -2.02 7.18 13.06
CA ARG A 149 -0.72 7.53 13.66
C ARG A 149 0.31 7.93 12.60
N PHE A 150 0.39 7.15 11.53
CA PHE A 150 1.32 7.39 10.44
C PHE A 150 1.03 8.74 9.75
N LEU A 151 -0.23 9.02 9.43
CA LEU A 151 -0.66 10.28 8.83
C LEU A 151 -0.37 11.46 9.76
N ALA A 152 -0.66 11.33 11.05
CA ALA A 152 -0.35 12.38 12.03
C ALA A 152 1.15 12.70 12.07
N LYS A 153 2.02 11.69 12.08
CA LYS A 153 3.48 11.89 12.01
C LYS A 153 3.91 12.52 10.68
N ALA A 154 3.34 12.09 9.56
CA ALA A 154 3.67 12.61 8.24
C ALA A 154 3.30 14.10 8.08
N ILE A 155 2.24 14.56 8.75
CA ILE A 155 1.81 15.97 8.77
C ILE A 155 2.65 16.82 9.74
N GLN A 156 3.12 16.22 10.83
CA GLN A 156 3.97 16.91 11.84
C GLN A 156 5.42 17.08 11.40
N GLY A 157 5.79 16.55 10.23
CA GLY A 157 7.14 16.63 9.65
C GLY A 157 7.65 18.06 9.49
#